data_AF-A0A924K3Y0-F1
#
_entry.id   AF-A0A924K3Y0-F1
#
_cell.length_a   1.000
_cell.length_b   1.000
_cell.length_c   1.000
_cell.angle_alpha   90.00
_cell.angle_beta   90.00
_cell.angle_gamma   90.00
#
_symmetry.space_group_name_H-M   'P 1'
#
loop_
_entity.id
_entity.type
_entity.pdbx_description
1 polymer ?
#
loop_
_entity_poly.entity_id
_entity_poly.type
_entity_poly.pdbx_seq_one_letter_code
_entity_poly.pdbx_strand_id
1 'polypeptide(L)'
;MNPFFCGVVGGALVYLLFLFVRNHAVYKVQIAFTYGPNWLRDYIALPNYDDMLCKPRYWFLWTERQWREWVARKLAKAEGAK
;
A
#
# COMPACT_ATOMS: atom_id res chain seq x y z
N MET A 1 20.38 -29.70 12.84
CA MET A 1 19.47 -28.79 12.09
C MET A 1 20.08 -28.53 10.73
N ASN A 2 19.34 -28.74 9.65
CA ASN A 2 19.85 -28.61 8.28
C ASN A 2 19.91 -27.10 7.92
N PRO A 3 21.08 -26.54 7.55
CA PRO A 3 21.22 -25.09 7.29
C PRO A 3 20.29 -24.58 6.18
N PHE A 4 19.94 -25.44 5.21
CA PHE A 4 18.92 -25.13 4.19
C PHE A 4 17.53 -24.91 4.79
N PHE A 5 17.15 -25.72 5.78
CA PHE A 5 15.86 -25.60 6.46
C PHE A 5 15.79 -24.30 7.28
N CYS A 6 16.87 -23.95 7.97
CA CYS A 6 16.97 -22.67 8.69
C CYS A 6 16.89 -21.46 7.75
N GLY A 7 17.49 -21.53 6.55
CA GLY A 7 17.41 -20.47 5.55
C GLY A 7 16.00 -20.27 4.99
N VAL A 8 15.29 -21.36 4.66
CA VAL A 8 13.91 -21.29 4.13
C VAL A 8 12.94 -20.77 5.19
N VAL A 9 13.02 -21.31 6.42
CA VAL A 9 12.16 -20.87 7.52
C VAL A 9 12.46 -19.41 7.90
N GLY A 10 13.74 -19.03 7.95
CA GLY A 10 14.15 -17.64 8.20
C GLY A 10 13.63 -16.68 7.12
N GLY A 11 13.77 -17.04 5.85
CA GLY A 11 13.25 -16.24 4.73
C GLY A 11 11.73 -16.09 4.77
N ALA A 12 11.00 -17.17 5.07
CA ALA A 12 9.55 -17.14 5.21
C ALA A 12 9.10 -16.22 6.35
N LEU A 13 9.78 -16.26 7.51
CA LEU A 13 9.47 -15.38 8.64
C LEU A 13 9.70 -13.90 8.31
N VAL A 14 10.81 -13.56 7.64
CA VAL A 14 11.08 -12.18 7.21
C VAL A 14 10.03 -11.70 6.22
N TYR A 15 9.61 -12.55 5.28
CA TYR A 15 8.57 -12.22 4.32
C TYR A 15 7.20 -12.01 4.98
N LEU A 16 6.82 -12.86 5.93
CA LEU A 16 5.59 -12.72 6.70
C LEU A 16 5.60 -11.45 7.55
N LEU A 17 6.74 -11.13 8.19
CA LEU A 17 6.91 -9.87 8.93
C LEU A 17 6.76 -8.65 8.01
N PHE A 18 7.38 -8.69 6.82
CA PHE A 18 7.22 -7.64 5.81
C PHE A 18 5.75 -7.46 5.41
N LEU A 19 5.05 -8.55 5.09
CA LEU A 19 3.63 -8.50 4.74
C LEU A 19 2.76 -7.98 5.89
N PHE A 20 3.07 -8.34 7.14
CA PHE A 20 2.34 -7.84 8.31
C PHE A 20 2.51 -6.33 8.48
N VAL A 21 3.74 -5.83 8.41
CA VAL A 21 4.04 -4.38 8.49
C VAL A 21 3.38 -3.64 7.33
N ARG A 22 3.43 -4.22 6.13
CA ARG A 22 2.77 -3.68 4.94
C ARG A 22 1.26 -3.60 5.11
N ASN A 23 0.65 -4.67 5.58
CA ASN A 23 -0.78 -4.75 5.84
C ASN A 23 -1.22 -3.68 6.84
N HIS A 24 -0.51 -3.53 7.94
CA HIS A 24 -0.80 -2.51 8.94
C HIS A 24 -0.71 -1.09 8.36
N ALA A 25 0.32 -0.81 7.56
CA ALA A 25 0.48 0.49 6.91
C ALA A 25 -0.64 0.80 5.91
N VAL A 26 -0.96 -0.14 5.01
CA VAL A 26 -2.00 0.04 3.99
C VAL A 26 -3.39 0.16 4.63
N TYR A 27 -3.68 -0.66 5.64
CA TYR A 27 -4.95 -0.59 6.38
C TYR A 27 -5.18 0.79 7.02
N LYS A 28 -4.16 1.33 7.69
CA LYS A 28 -4.24 2.67 8.31
C LYS A 28 -4.52 3.75 7.27
N VAL A 29 -3.87 3.67 6.10
CA VAL A 29 -4.10 4.61 4.98
C VAL A 29 -5.53 4.49 4.47
N GLN A 30 -6.02 3.27 4.23
CA GLN A 30 -7.36 3.09 3.69
C GLN A 30 -8.43 3.66 4.63
N ILE A 31 -8.28 3.47 5.94
CA ILE A 31 -9.14 4.11 6.95
C ILE A 31 -9.07 5.63 6.85
N ALA A 32 -7.87 6.21 6.82
CA ALA A 32 -7.70 7.67 6.75
C ALA A 32 -8.36 8.29 5.52
N PHE A 33 -8.36 7.56 4.39
CA PHE A 33 -9.04 7.98 3.17
C PHE A 33 -10.56 7.77 3.23
N THR A 34 -11.01 6.68 3.83
CA THR A 34 -12.45 6.34 3.95
C THR A 34 -13.19 7.30 4.88
N TYR A 35 -12.56 7.77 5.95
CA TYR A 35 -13.16 8.69 6.93
C TYR A 35 -12.71 10.15 6.75
N GLY A 36 -12.05 10.47 5.62
CA GLY A 36 -11.60 11.82 5.31
C GLY A 36 -12.73 12.74 4.80
N PRO A 37 -12.52 14.06 4.81
CA PRO A 37 -13.52 15.03 4.32
C PRO A 37 -13.81 14.88 2.81
N ASN A 38 -12.84 14.41 2.03
CA ASN A 38 -12.97 14.16 0.58
C ASN A 38 -13.04 12.67 0.25
N TRP A 39 -13.56 11.85 1.18
CA TRP A 39 -13.46 10.39 1.12
C TRP A 39 -13.88 9.81 -0.22
N LEU A 40 -14.98 10.27 -0.82
CA LEU A 40 -15.48 9.69 -2.07
C LEU A 40 -14.49 9.88 -3.23
N ARG A 41 -13.96 11.11 -3.41
CA ARG A 41 -13.00 11.43 -4.47
C ARG A 41 -11.69 10.67 -4.27
N ASP A 42 -11.18 10.70 -3.04
CA ASP A 42 -9.87 10.14 -2.73
C ASP A 42 -9.90 8.60 -2.71
N TYR A 43 -11.01 8.01 -2.28
CA TYR A 43 -11.23 6.55 -2.28
C TYR A 43 -11.36 5.99 -3.69
N ILE A 44 -12.12 6.64 -4.58
CA ILE A 44 -12.24 6.20 -5.99
C ILE A 44 -10.89 6.27 -6.71
N ALA A 45 -10.05 7.24 -6.34
CA ALA A 45 -8.72 7.38 -6.92
C ALA A 45 -7.70 6.36 -6.40
N LEU A 46 -7.95 5.75 -5.23
CA LEU A 46 -7.05 4.73 -4.65
C LEU A 46 -7.10 3.42 -5.45
N PRO A 47 -5.99 2.66 -5.51
CA PRO A 47 -6.00 1.29 -6.01
C PRO A 47 -6.77 0.37 -5.06
N ASN A 48 -7.15 -0.80 -5.56
CA ASN A 48 -7.69 -1.87 -4.72
C ASN A 48 -6.71 -2.25 -3.60
N TYR A 49 -7.24 -2.70 -2.46
CA TYR A 49 -6.42 -3.04 -1.29
C TYR A 49 -5.31 -4.06 -1.60
N ASP A 50 -5.65 -5.15 -2.30
CA ASP A 50 -4.70 -6.20 -2.71
C ASP A 50 -3.60 -5.65 -3.60
N ASP A 51 -3.95 -4.71 -4.48
CA ASP A 51 -2.99 -4.01 -5.33
C ASP A 51 -2.01 -3.23 -4.46
N MET A 52 -2.51 -2.46 -3.48
CA MET A 52 -1.68 -1.66 -2.57
C MET A 52 -0.72 -2.52 -1.73
N LEU A 53 -1.12 -3.74 -1.36
CA LEU A 53 -0.30 -4.70 -0.61
C LEU A 53 0.73 -5.39 -1.50
N CYS A 54 0.29 -6.00 -2.59
CA CYS A 54 1.05 -7.02 -3.28
C CYS A 54 1.79 -6.50 -4.51
N LYS A 55 1.37 -5.38 -5.12
CA LYS A 55 2.04 -4.89 -6.34
C LYS A 55 3.31 -4.10 -6.00
N PRO A 56 4.49 -4.49 -6.55
CA PRO A 56 5.77 -3.84 -6.27
C PRO A 56 5.79 -2.33 -6.51
N ARG A 57 5.02 -1.85 -7.51
CA ARG A 57 4.92 -0.42 -7.82
C ARG A 57 4.46 0.47 -6.65
N TYR A 58 3.80 -0.12 -5.65
CA TYR A 58 3.30 0.59 -4.48
C TYR A 58 4.13 0.38 -3.23
N TRP A 59 5.11 -0.53 -3.25
CA TRP A 59 5.88 -0.91 -2.06
C TRP A 59 6.67 0.24 -1.43
N PHE A 60 6.85 1.36 -2.12
CA PHE A 60 7.48 2.57 -1.57
C PHE A 60 6.49 3.53 -0.88
N LEU A 61 5.18 3.31 -1.05
CA LEU A 61 4.11 4.11 -0.45
C LEU A 61 3.70 3.48 0.89
N TRP A 62 4.34 3.92 1.98
CA TRP A 62 4.10 3.42 3.34
C TRP A 62 3.26 4.37 4.18
N THR A 63 3.27 5.66 3.82
CA THR A 63 2.68 6.72 4.63
C THR A 63 1.47 7.34 3.95
N GLU A 64 0.54 7.85 4.74
CA GLU A 64 -0.64 8.57 4.24
C GLU A 64 -0.24 9.72 3.32
N ARG A 65 0.81 10.48 3.65
CA ARG A 65 1.31 11.59 2.81
C ARG A 65 1.68 11.12 1.41
N GLN A 66 2.46 10.03 1.30
CA GLN A 66 2.85 9.47 0.01
C GLN A 66 1.64 9.00 -0.81
N TRP A 67 0.64 8.43 -0.14
CA TRP A 67 -0.61 8.04 -0.78
C TRP A 67 -1.42 9.24 -1.27
N ARG A 68 -1.50 10.32 -0.47
CA ARG A 68 -2.15 11.58 -0.88
C ARG A 68 -1.45 12.21 -2.10
N GLU A 69 -0.13 12.28 -2.09
CA GLU A 69 0.66 12.76 -3.22
C GLU A 69 0.48 11.89 -4.47
N TRP A 70 0.36 10.58 -4.30
CA TRP A 70 0.08 9.66 -5.41
C TRP A 70 -1.32 9.89 -5.97
N VAL A 71 -2.34 10.00 -5.12
CA VAL A 71 -3.73 10.27 -5.51
C VAL A 71 -3.85 11.63 -6.21
N ALA A 72 -3.24 12.68 -5.67
CA ALA A 72 -3.24 14.01 -6.28
C ALA A 72 -2.65 13.98 -7.70
N ARG A 73 -1.54 13.26 -7.91
CA ARG A 73 -0.95 13.07 -9.25
C ARG A 73 -1.87 12.29 -10.19
N LYS A 74 -2.62 11.31 -9.69
CA LYS A 74 -3.58 10.55 -10.50
C LYS A 74 -4.77 11.40 -10.93
N LEU A 75 -5.32 12.19 -10.01
CA LEU A 75 -6.42 13.10 -10.28
C LEU A 75 -6.01 14.19 -11.27
N ALA A 76 -4.85 14.83 -11.07
CA ALA A 76 -4.33 15.83 -12.01
C ALA A 76 -4.14 15.26 -13.43
N LYS A 77 -3.67 14.01 -13.55
CA LYS A 77 -3.56 13.33 -14.85
C LYS A 77 -4.91 13.05 -15.49
N ALA A 78 -5.94 12.71 -14.70
CA ALA A 78 -7.28 12.48 -15.21
C ALA A 78 -7.96 13.79 -15.65
N GLU A 79 -7.69 14.89 -14.97
CA GLU A 79 -8.23 16.21 -15.29
C GLU A 79 -7.56 16.84 -16.53
N GLY A 80 -6.25 16.67 -16.70
CA GLY A 80 -5.50 17.17 -17.87
C GLY A 80 -5.56 16.31 -19.13
N ALA A 81 -6.31 15.20 -19.12
CA ALA A 81 -6.56 14.35 -20.28
C ALA A 81 -7.86 14.71 -21.02
N LYS A 82 -8.50 15.82 -20.65
CA LYS A 82 -9.64 16.44 -21.34
C LYS A 82 -9.16 17.54 -22.27
#